data_AF-A0A0R3TMV8-F1
#
_entry.id   AF-A0A0R3TMV8-F1
#
_cell.length_a   1.000
_cell.length_b   1.000
_cell.length_c   1.000
_cell.angle_alpha   90.00
_cell.angle_beta   90.00
_cell.angle_gamma   90.00
#
_symmetry.space_group_name_H-M   'P 1'
#
loop_
_entity.id
_entity.type
_entity.pdbx_description
1 polymer ?
#
loop_
_entity_poly.entity_id
_entity_poly.type
_entity_poly.pdbx_seq_one_letter_code
_entity_poly.pdbx_strand_id
1 'polypeptide(L)'
;MHSTLDEADFVSSCIIGGLNNGKYQRRTKNRIFVNRSLRLDKIRYFGFDMDYTLATYKSPQYEALAFQLLRDRLIEFGYPQELSKFEYEPSFPVRGLWFDQQFGTLLKIDQYGNILMCLLGFNTLPSEKISELYPNQFIKFEKDRTHVMSTLFDLPAPEIYLLACIIHYMQKNDDYIKEPTGVKYQSLYISYKSILQDVEEAMNWMHNGELKRRTIENIEVYIEKNPKLLLLLDKLKTETTNVFLLTNSDYHYSNAVMSYLCDLPDKDVSFYVAVV
;
A
#
# COMPACT_ATOMS: atom_id res chain seq x y z
N MET A 1 -8.28 36.03 21.52
CA MET A 1 -9.50 36.17 20.69
C MET A 1 -9.87 34.78 20.23
N HIS A 2 -10.93 34.24 20.81
CA HIS A 2 -11.44 32.89 20.56
C HIS A 2 -12.00 32.78 19.15
N SER A 3 -11.51 31.84 18.35
CA SER A 3 -12.24 31.30 17.20
C SER A 3 -12.71 29.91 17.57
N THR A 4 -13.91 29.82 18.14
CA THR A 4 -14.70 28.59 18.12
C THR A 4 -14.86 28.18 16.67
N LEU A 5 -14.33 27.01 16.30
CA LEU A 5 -14.69 26.37 15.04
C LEU A 5 -16.17 25.98 15.17
N ASP A 6 -17.05 26.83 14.67
CA ASP A 6 -18.49 26.68 14.78
C ASP A 6 -18.93 25.34 14.18
N GLU A 7 -19.58 24.51 15.01
CA GLU A 7 -20.21 23.25 14.60
C GLU A 7 -21.16 23.44 13.40
N ALA A 8 -21.74 24.63 13.25
CA ALA A 8 -22.64 24.98 12.17
C ALA A 8 -21.97 24.97 10.78
N ASP A 9 -20.74 25.48 10.67
CA ASP A 9 -19.99 25.49 9.40
C ASP A 9 -19.55 24.08 8.98
N PHE A 10 -19.26 23.23 9.97
CA PHE A 10 -18.90 21.84 9.74
C PHE A 10 -20.08 21.03 9.19
N VAL A 11 -21.25 21.18 9.81
CA VAL A 11 -22.50 20.55 9.37
C VAL A 11 -22.82 20.99 7.94
N SER A 12 -22.69 22.28 7.63
CA SER A 12 -22.91 22.81 6.28
C SER A 12 -22.02 22.16 5.21
N SER A 13 -20.71 21.99 5.48
CA SER A 13 -19.78 21.38 4.50
C SER A 13 -19.99 19.87 4.27
N CYS A 14 -20.45 19.14 5.29
CA CYS A 14 -20.75 17.72 5.21
C CYS A 14 -22.19 17.44 4.72
N ILE A 15 -23.09 18.43 4.91
CA ILE A 15 -24.51 18.34 4.58
C ILE A 15 -24.87 18.99 3.24
N ILE A 16 -24.07 19.81 2.57
CA ILE A 16 -24.48 20.34 1.25
C ILE A 16 -24.05 19.38 0.11
N GLY A 17 -24.78 18.25 0.03
CA GLY A 17 -24.99 17.51 -1.21
C GLY A 17 -26.29 18.01 -1.83
N GLY A 18 -26.23 18.57 -3.05
CA GLY A 18 -27.42 19.05 -3.74
C GLY A 18 -28.49 17.96 -3.88
N LEU A 19 -29.76 18.37 -3.83
CA LEU A 19 -30.90 17.50 -4.10
C LEU A 19 -30.87 17.06 -5.58
N ASN A 20 -30.49 15.81 -5.84
CA ASN A 20 -30.74 15.18 -7.14
C ASN A 20 -31.99 14.29 -7.00
N ASN A 21 -33.05 14.60 -7.76
CA ASN A 21 -34.32 13.86 -7.77
C ASN A 21 -34.96 13.67 -6.38
N GLY A 22 -34.98 14.72 -5.54
CA GLY A 22 -35.65 14.68 -4.24
C GLY A 22 -34.98 13.79 -3.18
N LYS A 23 -33.78 13.25 -3.46
CA LYS A 23 -33.00 12.46 -2.50
C LYS A 23 -31.74 13.22 -2.11
N TYR A 24 -31.57 13.37 -0.80
CA TYR A 24 -30.35 13.90 -0.23
C TYR A 24 -29.19 12.94 -0.53
N GLN A 25 -28.26 13.37 -1.37
CA GLN A 25 -27.16 12.55 -1.84
C GLN A 25 -25.84 13.29 -1.56
N ARG A 26 -25.09 12.81 -0.56
CA ARG A 26 -23.72 13.28 -0.33
C ARG A 26 -22.87 13.07 -1.59
N ARG A 27 -21.86 13.91 -1.81
CA ARG A 27 -20.85 13.69 -2.86
C ARG A 27 -20.25 12.30 -2.70
N THR A 28 -19.98 11.59 -3.80
CA THR A 28 -19.45 10.21 -3.79
C THR A 28 -18.24 10.04 -2.87
N LYS A 29 -17.33 11.02 -2.87
CA LYS A 29 -16.14 11.06 -1.99
C LYS A 29 -16.43 11.05 -0.47
N ASN A 30 -17.65 11.41 -0.06
CA ASN A 30 -18.07 11.49 1.34
C ASN A 30 -19.13 10.41 1.68
N ARG A 31 -19.32 9.41 0.82
CA ARG A 31 -20.29 8.32 1.03
C ARG A 31 -19.63 7.14 1.73
N ILE A 32 -20.42 6.47 2.56
CA ILE A 32 -20.14 5.12 3.05
C ILE A 32 -20.89 4.17 2.13
N PHE A 33 -20.17 3.28 1.44
CA PHE A 33 -20.77 2.27 0.57
C PHE A 33 -21.25 1.06 1.40
N VAL A 34 -22.36 0.45 0.99
CA VAL A 34 -23.02 -0.61 1.75
C VAL A 34 -23.16 -1.85 0.86
N ASN A 35 -22.39 -2.89 1.17
CA ASN A 35 -22.55 -4.21 0.54
C ASN A 35 -23.62 -5.05 1.26
N ARG A 36 -23.74 -4.90 2.58
CA ARG A 36 -24.72 -5.59 3.44
C ARG A 36 -25.29 -4.61 4.46
N SER A 37 -26.58 -4.73 4.74
CA SER A 37 -27.26 -3.87 5.72
C SER A 37 -26.62 -4.00 7.11
N LEU A 38 -26.29 -2.87 7.73
CA LEU A 38 -25.68 -2.80 9.06
C LEU A 38 -26.47 -1.84 9.96
N ARG A 39 -26.82 -2.32 11.15
CA ARG A 39 -27.55 -1.59 12.20
C ARG A 39 -26.56 -0.94 13.16
N LEU A 40 -26.22 0.33 12.95
CA LEU A 40 -25.23 1.04 13.80
C LEU A 40 -25.70 1.18 15.26
N ASP A 41 -27.01 1.20 15.51
CA ASP A 41 -27.63 1.22 16.85
C ASP A 41 -27.26 0.01 17.72
N LYS A 42 -26.86 -1.11 17.10
CA LYS A 42 -26.47 -2.34 17.81
C LYS A 42 -24.97 -2.44 18.11
N ILE A 43 -24.16 -1.53 17.58
CA ILE A 43 -22.70 -1.60 17.72
C ILE A 43 -22.29 -0.98 19.05
N ARG A 44 -21.55 -1.74 19.86
CA ARG A 44 -21.04 -1.30 21.18
C ARG A 44 -19.54 -1.04 21.20
N TYR A 45 -18.80 -1.56 20.22
CA TYR A 45 -17.35 -1.45 20.16
C TYR A 45 -16.94 -1.03 18.75
N PHE A 46 -16.14 0.02 18.65
CA PHE A 46 -15.51 0.49 17.42
C PHE A 46 -14.01 0.23 17.52
N GLY A 47 -13.55 -0.75 16.74
CA GLY A 47 -12.13 -1.07 16.61
C GLY A 47 -11.53 -0.35 15.42
N PHE A 48 -10.35 0.23 15.61
CA PHE A 48 -9.56 0.84 14.55
C PHE A 48 -8.23 0.13 14.42
N ASP A 49 -7.78 -0.06 13.20
CA ASP A 49 -6.37 -0.22 12.89
C ASP A 49 -5.70 1.16 12.80
N MET A 50 -4.38 1.23 12.93
CA MET A 50 -3.64 2.48 12.82
C MET A 50 -3.20 2.76 11.38
N ASP A 51 -2.35 1.89 10.83
CA ASP A 51 -1.68 2.10 9.56
C ASP A 51 -2.68 2.05 8.40
N TYR A 52 -2.64 3.03 7.50
CA TYR A 52 -3.61 3.19 6.40
C TYR A 52 -5.09 3.30 6.80
N THR A 53 -5.40 3.41 8.10
CA THR A 53 -6.78 3.55 8.61
C THR A 53 -6.94 4.87 9.36
N LEU A 54 -6.29 5.03 10.52
CA LEU A 54 -6.24 6.30 11.24
C LEU A 54 -5.11 7.20 10.70
N ALA A 55 -3.93 6.60 10.51
CA ALA A 55 -2.78 7.23 9.88
C ALA A 55 -2.87 7.04 8.37
N THR A 56 -3.30 8.07 7.66
CA THR A 56 -3.28 8.08 6.20
C THR A 56 -1.91 8.57 5.74
N TYR A 57 -1.16 7.68 5.10
CA TYR A 57 0.14 8.02 4.53
C TYR A 57 -0.01 8.83 3.24
N LYS A 58 0.82 9.85 3.07
CA LYS A 58 0.83 10.75 1.90
C LYS A 58 1.45 10.04 0.70
N SER A 59 0.65 9.95 -0.36
CA SER A 59 1.08 9.44 -1.66
C SER A 59 1.44 10.60 -2.60
N PRO A 60 2.58 10.53 -3.33
CA PRO A 60 3.48 9.38 -3.47
C PRO A 60 4.70 9.38 -2.53
N GLN A 61 4.77 10.31 -1.56
CA GLN A 61 5.99 10.54 -0.77
C GLN A 61 6.39 9.31 0.04
N TYR A 62 5.41 8.63 0.63
CA TYR A 62 5.66 7.45 1.46
C TYR A 62 6.11 6.24 0.64
N GLU A 63 5.47 6.00 -0.51
CA GLU A 63 5.86 4.95 -1.44
C GLU A 63 7.24 5.22 -2.06
N ALA A 64 7.55 6.48 -2.37
CA ALA A 64 8.86 6.86 -2.89
C ALA A 64 9.97 6.61 -1.87
N LEU A 65 9.75 6.92 -0.58
CA LEU A 65 10.70 6.59 0.49
C LEU A 65 10.93 5.08 0.58
N ALA A 66 9.84 4.30 0.63
CA ALA A 66 9.93 2.84 0.70
C ALA A 66 10.71 2.28 -0.50
N PHE A 67 10.38 2.73 -1.72
CA PHE A 67 11.11 2.32 -2.92
C PHE A 67 12.61 2.64 -2.85
N GLN A 68 12.99 3.84 -2.40
CA GLN A 68 14.39 4.22 -2.24
C GLN A 68 15.11 3.30 -1.26
N LEU A 69 14.53 3.02 -0.09
CA LEU A 69 15.10 2.14 0.92
C LEU A 69 15.32 0.71 0.38
N LEU A 70 14.34 0.17 -0.35
CA LEU A 70 14.42 -1.18 -0.93
C LEU A 70 15.47 -1.27 -2.02
N ARG A 71 15.47 -0.30 -2.95
CA ARG A 71 16.43 -0.21 -4.05
C ARG A 71 17.86 -0.15 -3.49
N ASP A 72 18.09 0.73 -2.52
CA ASP A 72 19.41 0.91 -1.93
C ASP A 72 19.83 -0.37 -1.18
N ARG A 73 18.89 -1.05 -0.50
CA ARG A 73 19.15 -2.33 0.16
C ARG A 73 19.52 -3.46 -0.82
N LEU A 74 18.87 -3.55 -1.98
CA LEU A 74 19.24 -4.53 -2.99
C LEU A 74 20.61 -4.25 -3.59
N ILE A 75 20.97 -2.98 -3.77
CA ILE A 75 22.32 -2.60 -4.19
C ILE A 75 23.36 -3.07 -3.17
N GLU A 76 23.07 -2.98 -1.87
CA GLU A 76 23.92 -3.56 -0.81
C GLU A 76 24.05 -5.09 -0.90
N PHE A 77 23.00 -5.79 -1.34
CA PHE A 77 23.06 -7.24 -1.61
C PHE A 77 23.94 -7.60 -2.81
N GLY A 78 24.38 -6.62 -3.60
CA GLY A 78 25.22 -6.81 -4.78
C GLY A 78 24.46 -6.71 -6.10
N TYR A 79 23.22 -6.22 -6.09
CA TYR A 79 22.55 -5.85 -7.34
C TYR A 79 23.27 -4.66 -8.03
N PRO A 80 23.09 -4.48 -9.34
CA PRO A 80 23.79 -3.46 -10.12
C PRO A 80 23.55 -2.03 -9.58
N GLN A 81 24.63 -1.25 -9.51
CA GLN A 81 24.60 0.15 -9.03
C GLN A 81 23.71 1.04 -9.91
N GLU A 82 23.52 0.66 -11.17
CA GLU A 82 22.64 1.33 -12.13
C GLU A 82 21.19 1.37 -11.65
N LEU A 83 20.78 0.48 -10.75
CA LEU A 83 19.44 0.55 -10.15
C LEU A 83 19.20 1.87 -9.44
N SER A 84 20.24 2.53 -8.90
CA SER A 84 20.15 3.86 -8.27
C SER A 84 19.57 4.96 -9.17
N LYS A 85 19.62 4.76 -10.50
CA LYS A 85 19.06 5.70 -11.49
C LYS A 85 17.54 5.63 -11.60
N PHE A 86 16.90 4.57 -11.09
CA PHE A 86 15.45 4.49 -11.06
C PHE A 86 14.89 5.37 -9.94
N GLU A 87 13.91 6.18 -10.30
CA GLU A 87 13.08 6.96 -9.39
C GLU A 87 11.68 6.35 -9.36
N TYR A 88 10.99 6.45 -8.22
CA TYR A 88 9.67 5.87 -8.07
C TYR A 88 8.66 6.57 -8.99
N GLU A 89 7.97 5.80 -9.82
CA GLU A 89 6.91 6.28 -10.72
C GLU A 89 5.54 5.81 -10.22
N PRO A 90 4.73 6.70 -9.59
CA PRO A 90 3.47 6.33 -8.96
C PRO A 90 2.40 5.85 -9.94
N SER A 91 2.51 6.21 -11.22
CA SER A 91 1.51 5.84 -12.24
C SER A 91 1.60 4.38 -12.70
N PHE A 92 2.73 3.71 -12.46
CA PHE A 92 2.97 2.34 -12.93
C PHE A 92 2.30 1.26 -12.07
N PRO A 93 2.57 1.17 -10.74
CA PRO A 93 2.08 0.04 -9.96
C PRO A 93 0.57 0.11 -9.79
N VAL A 94 -0.09 -0.99 -10.17
CA VAL A 94 -1.52 -1.19 -9.90
C VAL A 94 -1.66 -2.26 -8.84
N ARG A 95 -2.48 -1.99 -7.82
CA ARG A 95 -2.75 -2.97 -6.77
C ARG A 95 -3.38 -4.25 -7.33
N GLY A 96 -2.98 -5.40 -6.77
CA GLY A 96 -3.61 -6.69 -7.07
C GLY A 96 -3.01 -7.37 -8.30
N LEU A 97 -1.85 -6.91 -8.75
CA LEU A 97 -1.06 -7.65 -9.73
C LEU A 97 -0.54 -8.95 -9.12
N TRP A 98 -0.38 -9.94 -9.99
CA TRP A 98 0.21 -11.23 -9.66
C TRP A 98 1.61 -11.27 -10.26
N PHE A 99 2.58 -11.72 -9.48
CA PHE A 99 3.92 -11.99 -9.97
C PHE A 99 4.09 -13.49 -10.23
N ASP A 100 4.39 -13.85 -11.47
CA ASP A 100 4.74 -15.22 -11.85
C ASP A 100 6.25 -15.44 -11.67
N GLN A 101 6.62 -16.13 -10.58
CA GLN A 101 8.00 -16.43 -10.23
C GLN A 101 8.71 -17.30 -11.27
N GLN A 102 7.97 -18.00 -12.14
CA GLN A 102 8.55 -18.82 -13.17
C GLN A 102 9.05 -17.98 -14.34
N PHE A 103 8.26 -17.00 -14.81
CA PHE A 103 8.57 -16.22 -16.01
C PHE A 103 8.97 -14.77 -15.73
N GLY A 104 8.91 -14.33 -14.47
CA GLY A 104 9.23 -12.96 -14.07
C GLY A 104 8.24 -11.93 -14.59
N THR A 105 6.98 -12.33 -14.79
CA THR A 105 5.94 -11.46 -15.36
C THR A 105 5.03 -10.91 -14.28
N LEU A 106 4.60 -9.66 -14.48
CA LEU A 106 3.53 -9.03 -13.71
C LEU A 106 2.22 -9.18 -14.49
N LEU A 107 1.27 -9.88 -13.90
CA LEU A 107 0.00 -10.25 -14.51
C LEU A 107 -1.14 -9.48 -13.87
N LYS A 108 -1.99 -8.88 -14.71
CA LYS A 108 -3.32 -8.44 -14.31
C LYS A 108 -4.31 -9.49 -14.75
N ILE A 109 -5.08 -10.03 -13.81
CA ILE A 109 -6.03 -11.10 -14.08
C ILE A 109 -7.47 -10.68 -13.75
N ASP A 110 -8.43 -11.38 -14.32
CA ASP A 110 -9.82 -11.32 -13.89
C ASP A 110 -10.12 -12.26 -12.72
N GLN A 111 -11.36 -12.25 -12.25
CA GLN A 111 -11.83 -13.10 -11.15
C GLN A 111 -11.82 -14.61 -11.47
N TYR A 112 -11.70 -14.99 -12.75
CA TYR A 112 -11.68 -16.37 -13.19
C TYR A 112 -10.26 -16.88 -13.40
N GLY A 113 -9.24 -16.01 -13.44
CA GLY A 113 -7.84 -16.37 -13.69
C GLY A 113 -7.38 -16.11 -15.14
N ASN A 114 -8.20 -15.46 -15.95
CA ASN A 114 -7.81 -15.06 -17.30
C ASN A 114 -6.87 -13.85 -17.25
N ILE A 115 -5.84 -13.86 -18.08
CA ILE A 115 -4.82 -12.81 -18.14
C ILE A 115 -5.37 -11.65 -18.98
N LEU A 116 -5.58 -10.51 -18.33
CA LEU A 116 -6.00 -9.25 -18.95
C LEU A 116 -4.81 -8.45 -19.48
N MET A 117 -3.68 -8.52 -18.79
CA MET A 117 -2.44 -7.83 -19.14
C MET A 117 -1.26 -8.60 -18.59
N CYS A 118 -0.16 -8.63 -19.34
CA CYS A 118 1.09 -9.26 -18.95
C CYS A 118 2.25 -8.29 -19.23
N LEU A 119 3.05 -8.03 -18.21
CA LEU A 119 4.20 -7.14 -18.25
C LEU A 119 5.47 -7.95 -17.96
N LEU A 120 6.53 -7.71 -18.73
CA LEU A 120 7.88 -8.16 -18.44
C LEU A 120 8.76 -6.93 -18.22
N GLY A 121 9.10 -6.65 -16.97
CA GLY A 121 9.61 -5.33 -16.58
C GLY A 121 8.58 -4.24 -16.91
N PHE A 122 8.97 -3.23 -17.68
CA PHE A 122 8.06 -2.19 -18.17
C PHE A 122 7.39 -2.49 -19.53
N ASN A 123 7.76 -3.60 -20.17
CA ASN A 123 7.25 -3.93 -21.50
C ASN A 123 5.94 -4.71 -21.39
N THR A 124 4.87 -4.22 -22.01
CA THR A 124 3.63 -4.99 -22.16
C THR A 124 3.83 -6.05 -23.23
N LEU A 125 3.58 -7.31 -22.89
CA LEU A 125 3.71 -8.41 -23.84
C LEU A 125 2.50 -8.45 -24.80
N PRO A 126 2.72 -8.66 -26.11
CA PRO A 126 1.64 -8.86 -27.05
C PRO A 126 0.96 -10.22 -26.82
N SER A 127 -0.30 -10.34 -27.25
CA SER A 127 -1.11 -11.55 -27.02
C SER A 127 -0.45 -12.84 -27.54
N GLU A 128 0.28 -12.77 -28.65
CA GLU A 128 1.03 -13.90 -29.20
C GLU A 128 2.08 -14.43 -28.20
N LYS A 129 2.86 -13.53 -27.59
CA LYS A 129 3.84 -13.88 -26.55
C LYS A 129 3.20 -14.34 -25.26
N ILE A 130 2.03 -13.79 -24.91
CA ILE A 130 1.25 -14.29 -23.79
C ILE A 130 0.80 -15.73 -24.06
N SER A 131 0.32 -16.04 -25.26
CA SER A 131 -0.08 -17.40 -25.64
C SER A 131 1.10 -18.39 -25.69
N GLU A 132 2.31 -17.94 -26.01
CA GLU A 132 3.52 -18.77 -25.92
C GLU A 132 3.83 -19.16 -24.46
N LEU A 133 3.76 -18.20 -23.53
CA LEU A 133 4.05 -18.43 -22.10
C LEU A 133 2.88 -19.09 -21.35
N TYR A 134 1.66 -18.75 -21.76
CA TYR A 134 0.38 -19.15 -21.17
C TYR A 134 -0.54 -19.64 -22.30
N PRO A 135 -0.48 -20.93 -22.69
CA PRO A 135 -1.22 -21.46 -23.84
C PRO A 135 -2.74 -21.18 -23.83
N ASN A 136 -3.35 -21.07 -22.64
CA ASN A 136 -4.76 -20.77 -22.47
C ASN A 136 -5.05 -19.32 -22.02
N GLN A 137 -4.04 -18.45 -22.04
CA GLN A 137 -4.08 -17.08 -21.46
C GLN A 137 -4.69 -17.06 -20.05
N PHE A 138 -4.34 -18.08 -19.29
CA PHE A 138 -4.96 -18.40 -18.02
C PHE A 138 -3.89 -18.88 -17.06
N ILE A 139 -3.98 -18.43 -15.81
CA ILE A 139 -3.09 -18.86 -14.74
C ILE A 139 -3.91 -19.30 -13.52
N LYS A 140 -3.53 -20.43 -12.93
CA LYS A 140 -4.10 -20.87 -11.65
C LYS A 140 -3.28 -20.27 -10.52
N PHE A 141 -3.96 -19.97 -9.42
CA PHE A 141 -3.25 -19.68 -8.18
C PHE A 141 -2.48 -20.92 -7.73
N GLU A 142 -1.16 -20.78 -7.65
CA GLU A 142 -0.25 -21.81 -7.17
C GLU A 142 0.74 -21.15 -6.23
N LYS A 143 0.67 -21.48 -4.93
CA LYS A 143 1.43 -20.77 -3.88
C LYS A 143 2.94 -20.70 -4.16
N ASP A 144 3.51 -21.73 -4.78
CA ASP A 144 4.95 -21.84 -5.04
C ASP A 144 5.42 -21.12 -6.31
N ARG A 145 4.47 -20.66 -7.15
CA ARG A 145 4.71 -20.02 -8.44
C ARG A 145 4.17 -18.60 -8.52
N THR A 146 2.98 -18.35 -7.97
CA THR A 146 2.30 -17.06 -8.06
C THR A 146 2.34 -16.35 -6.72
N HIS A 147 2.85 -15.12 -6.72
CA HIS A 147 2.79 -14.22 -5.58
C HIS A 147 1.73 -13.13 -5.84
N VAL A 148 0.82 -12.88 -4.90
CA VAL A 148 -0.31 -11.95 -5.07
C VAL A 148 -0.07 -10.65 -4.32
N MET A 149 0.21 -9.57 -5.05
CA MET A 149 0.66 -8.28 -4.51
C MET A 149 -0.55 -7.37 -4.23
N SER A 150 -1.36 -7.76 -3.23
CA SER A 150 -2.69 -7.17 -3.00
C SER A 150 -2.86 -6.40 -1.68
N THR A 151 -1.97 -6.56 -0.72
CA THR A 151 -2.12 -6.01 0.63
C THR A 151 -1.95 -4.48 0.66
N LEU A 152 -2.63 -3.77 1.55
CA LEU A 152 -2.38 -2.33 1.83
C LEU A 152 -1.15 -2.14 2.69
N PHE A 153 -0.99 -3.05 3.63
CA PHE A 153 -0.05 -2.93 4.73
C PHE A 153 1.39 -3.20 4.30
N ASP A 154 1.60 -4.06 3.30
CA ASP A 154 2.94 -4.41 2.82
C ASP A 154 3.42 -3.48 1.70
N LEU A 155 2.78 -2.31 1.48
CA LEU A 155 3.28 -1.36 0.47
C LEU A 155 3.63 -2.03 -0.88
N PRO A 156 2.69 -2.76 -1.53
CA PRO A 156 3.05 -3.58 -2.69
C PRO A 156 3.46 -2.71 -3.88
N ALA A 157 3.12 -1.42 -3.88
CA ALA A 157 3.42 -0.53 -5.01
C ALA A 157 4.94 -0.31 -5.20
N PRO A 158 5.72 0.03 -4.16
CA PRO A 158 7.19 -0.03 -4.20
C PRO A 158 7.76 -1.37 -4.65
N GLU A 159 7.24 -2.48 -4.11
CA GLU A 159 7.70 -3.84 -4.42
C GLU A 159 7.47 -4.21 -5.90
N ILE A 160 6.23 -4.03 -6.39
CA ILE A 160 5.82 -4.22 -7.78
C ILE A 160 6.72 -3.40 -8.70
N TYR A 161 6.92 -2.12 -8.37
CA TYR A 161 7.72 -1.22 -9.19
C TYR A 161 9.18 -1.63 -9.20
N LEU A 162 9.73 -2.05 -8.07
CA LEU A 162 11.13 -2.51 -7.97
C LEU A 162 11.36 -3.80 -8.75
N LEU A 163 10.47 -4.79 -8.65
CA LEU A 163 10.54 -5.99 -9.47
C LEU A 163 10.53 -5.64 -10.97
N ALA A 164 9.64 -4.72 -11.37
CA ALA A 164 9.58 -4.25 -12.75
C ALA A 164 10.88 -3.56 -13.18
N CYS A 165 11.48 -2.73 -12.32
CA CYS A 165 12.77 -2.06 -12.58
C CYS A 165 13.90 -3.07 -12.79
N ILE A 166 14.03 -4.05 -11.89
CA ILE A 166 15.09 -5.06 -11.94
C ILE A 166 14.97 -5.89 -13.21
N ILE A 167 13.77 -6.42 -13.48
CA ILE A 167 13.51 -7.23 -14.66
C ILE A 167 13.72 -6.39 -15.92
N HIS A 168 13.25 -5.15 -15.96
CA HIS A 168 13.46 -4.26 -17.10
C HIS A 168 14.95 -4.00 -17.36
N TYR A 169 15.73 -3.75 -16.30
CA TYR A 169 17.17 -3.55 -16.39
C TYR A 169 17.87 -4.79 -16.98
N MET A 170 17.58 -5.98 -16.43
CA MET A 170 18.17 -7.23 -16.90
C MET A 170 17.75 -7.59 -18.33
N GLN A 171 16.52 -7.28 -18.72
CA GLN A 171 16.03 -7.50 -20.08
C GLN A 171 16.67 -6.55 -21.10
N LYS A 172 16.93 -5.30 -20.70
CA LYS A 172 17.50 -4.27 -21.58
C LYS A 172 19.01 -4.38 -21.73
N ASN A 173 19.72 -4.84 -20.71
CA ASN A 173 21.17 -4.93 -20.74
C ASN A 173 21.61 -6.23 -21.45
N ASP A 174 22.49 -6.11 -22.46
CA ASP A 174 22.99 -7.22 -23.27
C ASP A 174 24.00 -8.11 -22.53
N ASP A 175 24.58 -7.63 -21.43
CA ASP A 175 25.47 -8.43 -20.57
C ASP A 175 24.75 -9.61 -19.90
N TYR A 176 23.42 -9.52 -19.79
CA TYR A 176 22.57 -10.60 -19.26
C TYR A 176 22.07 -11.47 -20.41
N ILE A 177 22.33 -12.76 -20.32
CA ILE A 177 21.77 -13.77 -21.23
C ILE A 177 20.38 -14.13 -20.72
N LYS A 178 19.36 -13.90 -21.54
CA LYS A 178 17.96 -14.11 -21.19
C LYS A 178 17.62 -15.59 -21.29
N GLU A 179 17.13 -16.17 -20.21
CA GLU A 179 16.65 -17.56 -20.17
C GLU A 179 15.15 -17.58 -19.85
N PRO A 180 14.45 -18.71 -20.11
CA PRO A 180 13.00 -18.76 -19.91
C PRO A 180 12.56 -18.47 -18.48
N THR A 181 13.37 -18.80 -17.47
CA THR A 181 13.01 -18.69 -16.05
C THR A 181 13.94 -17.79 -15.22
N GLY A 182 14.74 -16.98 -15.91
CA GLY A 182 15.68 -16.07 -15.26
C GLY A 182 16.64 -15.43 -16.25
N VAL A 183 17.79 -15.01 -15.73
CA VAL A 183 18.89 -14.48 -16.52
C VAL A 183 20.21 -15.06 -16.05
N LYS A 184 21.15 -15.20 -16.97
CA LYS A 184 22.52 -15.59 -16.68
C LYS A 184 23.45 -14.40 -16.84
N TYR A 185 24.25 -14.13 -15.82
CA TYR A 185 25.28 -13.10 -15.82
C TYR A 185 26.63 -13.78 -15.52
N GLN A 186 27.52 -13.78 -16.51
CA GLN A 186 28.78 -14.53 -16.44
C GLN A 186 28.56 -16.02 -16.11
N SER A 187 29.03 -16.51 -14.96
CA SER A 187 28.82 -17.88 -14.47
C SER A 187 27.62 -18.03 -13.54
N LEU A 188 26.95 -16.94 -13.16
CA LEU A 188 25.84 -16.94 -12.22
C LEU A 188 24.50 -17.02 -12.95
N TYR A 189 23.64 -17.91 -12.47
CA TYR A 189 22.24 -17.98 -12.89
C TYR A 189 21.36 -17.34 -11.83
N ILE A 190 20.53 -16.38 -12.24
CA ILE A 190 19.63 -15.62 -11.38
C ILE A 190 18.20 -15.90 -11.83
N SER A 191 17.45 -16.65 -11.02
CA SER A 191 16.05 -16.96 -11.32
C SER A 191 15.13 -15.79 -10.95
N TYR A 192 13.98 -15.65 -11.61
CA TYR A 192 12.99 -14.65 -11.20
C TYR A 192 12.42 -14.93 -9.80
N LYS A 193 12.36 -16.20 -9.42
CA LYS A 193 12.02 -16.62 -8.05
C LYS A 193 13.00 -16.08 -7.02
N SER A 194 14.31 -16.20 -7.24
CA SER A 194 15.32 -15.68 -6.31
C SER A 194 15.27 -14.14 -6.24
N ILE A 195 14.99 -13.46 -7.35
CA ILE A 195 14.81 -12.00 -7.33
C ILE A 195 13.64 -11.60 -6.43
N LEU A 196 12.50 -12.29 -6.53
CA LEU A 196 11.38 -12.05 -5.62
C LEU A 196 11.78 -12.28 -4.16
N GLN A 197 12.50 -13.36 -3.88
CA GLN A 197 12.93 -13.69 -2.51
C GLN A 197 13.84 -12.60 -1.93
N ASP A 198 14.80 -12.09 -2.71
CA ASP A 198 15.69 -11.00 -2.28
C ASP A 198 14.89 -9.71 -1.99
N VAL A 199 13.88 -9.43 -2.83
CA VAL A 199 12.99 -8.27 -2.65
C VAL A 199 12.11 -8.44 -1.41
N GLU A 200 11.51 -9.62 -1.19
CA GLU A 200 10.75 -9.94 0.01
C GLU A 200 11.62 -9.83 1.28
N GLU A 201 12.88 -10.25 1.22
CA GLU A 201 13.83 -10.08 2.33
C GLU A 201 14.12 -8.59 2.60
N ALA A 202 14.36 -7.80 1.56
CA ALA A 202 14.55 -6.36 1.69
C ALA A 202 13.30 -5.66 2.24
N MET A 203 12.10 -6.08 1.83
CA MET A 203 10.81 -5.61 2.35
C MET A 203 10.68 -5.90 3.84
N ASN A 204 10.97 -7.14 4.26
CA ASN A 204 10.92 -7.52 5.67
C ASN A 204 11.90 -6.69 6.51
N TRP A 205 13.14 -6.51 6.04
CA TRP A 205 14.12 -5.65 6.71
C TRP A 205 13.63 -4.19 6.86
N MET A 206 13.08 -3.63 5.78
CA MET A 206 12.54 -2.27 5.77
C MET A 206 11.39 -2.11 6.77
N HIS A 207 10.43 -3.04 6.77
CA HIS A 207 9.25 -3.03 7.65
C HIS A 207 9.62 -3.26 9.12
N ASN A 208 10.68 -4.02 9.39
CA ASN A 208 11.14 -4.30 10.76
C ASN A 208 11.69 -3.08 11.49
N GLY A 209 11.97 -1.96 10.80
CA GLY A 209 12.26 -0.71 11.53
C GLY A 209 12.71 0.48 10.70
N GLU A 210 13.41 0.28 9.57
CA GLU A 210 14.03 1.40 8.86
C GLU A 210 12.98 2.37 8.29
N LEU A 211 11.89 1.86 7.71
CA LEU A 211 10.81 2.71 7.20
C LEU A 211 10.15 3.48 8.34
N LYS A 212 9.83 2.80 9.45
CA LYS A 212 9.22 3.41 10.64
C LYS A 212 10.09 4.53 11.23
N ARG A 213 11.41 4.29 11.32
CA ARG A 213 12.38 5.26 11.83
C ARG A 213 12.40 6.53 10.98
N ARG A 214 12.58 6.38 9.66
CA ARG A 214 12.58 7.50 8.70
C ARG A 214 11.26 8.26 8.67
N THR A 215 10.16 7.56 8.91
CA THR A 215 8.82 8.14 8.97
C THR A 215 8.67 9.05 10.18
N ILE A 216 9.07 8.60 11.37
CA ILE A 216 9.00 9.42 12.59
C ILE A 216 9.90 10.67 12.47
N GLU A 217 11.09 10.54 11.88
CA GLU A 217 12.03 11.66 11.70
C GLU A 217 11.43 12.84 10.91
N ASN A 218 10.50 12.56 9.98
CA ASN A 218 9.83 13.59 9.17
C ASN A 218 8.33 13.31 9.04
N ILE A 219 7.65 13.09 10.17
CA ILE A 219 6.27 12.59 10.22
C ILE A 219 5.27 13.46 9.43
N GLU A 220 5.48 14.77 9.40
CA GLU A 220 4.65 15.72 8.66
C GLU A 220 4.71 15.52 7.14
N VAL A 221 5.82 15.01 6.63
CA VAL A 221 6.02 14.75 5.19
C VAL A 221 5.27 13.50 4.76
N TYR A 222 5.08 12.54 5.67
CA TYR A 222 4.57 11.21 5.35
C TYR A 222 3.16 10.93 5.84
N ILE A 223 2.66 11.62 6.87
CA ILE A 223 1.34 11.34 7.45
C ILE A 223 0.43 12.56 7.34
N GLU A 224 -0.76 12.35 6.78
CA GLU A 224 -1.81 13.37 6.71
C GLU A 224 -2.43 13.62 8.08
N LYS A 225 -2.44 14.89 8.52
CA LYS A 225 -3.14 15.30 9.73
C LYS A 225 -4.57 15.69 9.38
N ASN A 226 -5.54 14.98 9.97
CA ASN A 226 -6.95 15.26 9.77
C ASN A 226 -7.58 15.79 11.08
N PRO A 227 -7.93 17.09 11.15
CA PRO A 227 -8.50 17.68 12.37
C PRO A 227 -9.88 17.10 12.73
N LYS A 228 -10.56 16.46 11.77
CA LYS A 228 -11.87 15.83 11.98
C LYS A 228 -11.77 14.47 12.67
N LEU A 229 -10.57 13.89 12.75
CA LEU A 229 -10.34 12.58 13.34
C LEU A 229 -10.76 12.56 14.81
N LEU A 230 -10.27 13.52 15.60
CA LEU A 230 -10.60 13.58 17.03
C LEU A 230 -12.09 13.81 17.27
N LEU A 231 -12.73 14.64 16.45
CA LEU A 231 -14.19 14.85 16.51
C LEU A 231 -14.98 13.57 16.22
N LEU A 232 -14.51 12.74 15.28
CA LEU A 232 -15.13 11.46 14.99
C LEU A 232 -14.99 10.49 16.17
N LEU A 233 -13.77 10.36 16.70
CA LEU A 233 -13.48 9.44 17.81
C LEU A 233 -14.25 9.82 19.08
N ASP A 234 -14.36 11.12 19.37
CA ASP A 234 -15.19 11.67 20.45
C ASP A 234 -16.67 11.33 20.27
N LYS A 235 -17.20 11.47 19.04
CA LYS A 235 -18.61 11.11 18.74
C LYS A 235 -18.89 9.61 18.79
N LEU A 236 -17.90 8.77 18.54
CA LEU A 236 -18.04 7.32 18.62
C LEU A 236 -17.93 6.79 20.05
N LYS A 237 -17.31 7.55 20.97
CA LYS A 237 -17.22 7.22 22.38
C LYS A 237 -18.43 7.81 23.12
N THR A 238 -19.34 6.95 23.54
CA THR A 238 -20.55 7.34 24.31
C THR A 238 -20.64 6.51 25.58
N GLU A 239 -21.61 6.78 26.45
CA GLU A 239 -21.87 5.93 27.63
C GLU A 239 -22.11 4.46 27.28
N THR A 240 -22.54 4.16 26.05
CA THR A 240 -22.90 2.81 25.58
C THR A 240 -21.93 2.22 24.57
N THR A 241 -20.94 3.00 24.12
CA THR A 241 -20.03 2.62 23.04
C THR A 241 -18.57 2.88 23.41
N ASN A 242 -17.71 1.89 23.17
CA ASN A 242 -16.28 1.98 23.43
C ASN A 242 -15.49 2.03 22.12
N VAL A 243 -14.33 2.69 22.16
CA VAL A 243 -13.39 2.78 21.05
C VAL A 243 -12.07 2.15 21.47
N PHE A 244 -11.50 1.30 20.61
CA PHE A 244 -10.20 0.67 20.86
C PHE A 244 -9.32 0.72 19.60
N LEU A 245 -8.01 0.76 19.82
CA LEU A 245 -6.99 0.65 18.79
C LEU A 245 -6.44 -0.78 18.80
N LEU A 246 -6.35 -1.41 17.64
CA LEU A 246 -5.79 -2.74 17.42
C LEU A 246 -4.85 -2.66 16.22
N THR A 247 -3.55 -2.61 16.50
CA THR A 247 -2.51 -2.37 15.48
C THR A 247 -1.41 -3.42 15.58
N ASN A 248 -0.84 -3.78 14.43
CA ASN A 248 0.35 -4.63 14.31
C ASN A 248 1.66 -3.83 14.53
N SER A 249 1.56 -2.50 14.62
CA SER A 249 2.71 -1.66 14.90
C SER A 249 3.08 -1.70 16.38
N ASP A 250 4.38 -1.67 16.65
CA ASP A 250 4.91 -1.62 18.01
C ASP A 250 4.46 -0.36 18.75
N TYR A 251 4.54 -0.41 20.08
CA TYR A 251 4.07 0.68 20.94
C TYR A 251 4.80 2.00 20.69
N HIS A 252 6.12 1.97 20.45
CA HIS A 252 6.90 3.20 20.28
C HIS A 252 6.50 3.94 19.01
N TYR A 253 6.39 3.20 17.90
CA TYR A 253 5.90 3.74 16.64
C TYR A 253 4.45 4.25 16.76
N SER A 254 3.58 3.42 17.34
CA SER A 254 2.16 3.76 17.51
C SER A 254 1.96 5.00 18.37
N ASN A 255 2.72 5.13 19.46
CA ASN A 255 2.67 6.30 20.33
C ASN A 255 3.12 7.58 19.61
N ALA A 256 4.20 7.52 18.82
CA ALA A 256 4.68 8.68 18.06
C ALA A 256 3.65 9.13 17.01
N VAL A 257 3.10 8.20 16.24
CA VAL A 257 2.09 8.48 15.20
C VAL A 257 0.79 8.99 15.80
N MET A 258 0.26 8.31 16.81
CA MET A 258 -0.97 8.74 17.46
C MET A 258 -0.80 10.07 18.20
N SER A 259 0.36 10.32 18.81
CA SER A 259 0.67 11.64 19.38
C SER A 259 0.58 12.71 18.30
N TYR A 260 1.24 12.53 17.15
CA TYR A 260 1.18 13.49 16.05
C TYR A 260 -0.24 13.72 15.51
N LEU A 261 -1.03 12.65 15.35
CA LEU A 261 -2.42 12.73 14.89
C LEU A 261 -3.34 13.41 15.91
N CYS A 262 -3.11 13.19 17.20
CA CYS A 262 -3.93 13.67 18.32
C CYS A 262 -3.43 14.98 18.92
N ASP A 263 -2.26 15.49 18.52
CA ASP A 263 -1.66 16.74 19.01
C ASP A 263 -2.51 17.93 18.53
N LEU A 264 -3.59 18.19 19.27
CA LEU A 264 -4.41 19.40 19.23
C LEU A 264 -4.34 20.07 20.60
N PRO A 265 -4.32 21.41 20.68
CA PRO A 265 -3.96 22.13 21.91
C PRO A 265 -4.79 21.90 23.18
N ASP A 266 -5.91 21.16 23.19
CA ASP A 266 -6.90 21.28 24.27
C ASP A 266 -7.75 20.01 24.59
N LYS A 267 -7.33 18.78 24.26
CA LYS A 267 -8.12 17.59 24.64
C LYS A 267 -7.28 16.37 25.07
N ASP A 268 -7.49 15.94 26.32
CA ASP A 268 -7.09 14.61 26.80
C ASP A 268 -7.96 13.53 26.14
N VAL A 269 -7.42 12.81 25.16
CA VAL A 269 -8.12 11.69 24.52
C VAL A 269 -7.54 10.38 25.04
N SER A 270 -8.22 9.79 26.01
CA SER A 270 -7.87 8.47 26.55
C SER A 270 -8.45 7.35 25.67
N PHE A 271 -7.55 6.57 25.06
CA PHE A 271 -7.87 5.35 24.30
C PHE A 271 -7.43 4.11 25.07
N TYR A 272 -8.19 3.02 24.94
CA TYR A 272 -7.67 1.69 25.24
C TYR A 272 -6.87 1.22 24.02
N VAL A 273 -5.54 1.15 24.17
CA VAL A 273 -4.63 0.65 23.14
C VAL A 273 -4.33 -0.81 23.42
N ALA A 274 -4.71 -1.68 22.49
CA ALA A 274 -4.27 -3.06 22.46
C ALA A 274 -3.25 -3.20 21.32
N VAL A 275 -2.00 -3.49 21.67
CA VAL A 275 -0.95 -3.86 20.71
C VAL A 275 -0.98 -5.38 20.60
N VAL A 276 -1.04 -5.91 19.37
CA VAL A 276 -1.06 -7.37 19.08
C VAL A 276 0.32 -7.86 18.71
#